data_AF-A0A812K664-F1
#
_entry.id   AF-A0A812K664-F1
#
_cell.length_a   1.000
_cell.length_b   1.000
_cell.length_c   1.000
_cell.angle_alpha   90.00
_cell.angle_beta   90.00
_cell.angle_gamma   90.00
#
_symmetry.space_group_name_H-M   'P 1'
#
loop_
_entity.id
_entity.type
_entity.pdbx_description
1 polymer ?
#
loop_
_entity_poly.entity_id
_entity_poly.type
_entity_poly.pdbx_seq_one_letter_code
_entity_poly.pdbx_strand_id
1 'polypeptide(L)'
;MTASDLHMLMQRMSEATQAASAAAQAAATASSSAGMVGARPFGLGDLSKIIPKPESFKPASREEEYSLWPAWSWSMEQYLACLDPEFSRELLRYTKQSEPVRLEDMSDQTKARARLLYGVLNGLLYDRGRRLLRSVVGQNGYESWRLLSRDLMPQSRNRVLALLRTISAWPAFDAKQGLSQQLVRLETAFEEYER
;
A
#
# COMPACT_ATOMS: atom_id res chain seq x y z
N MET A 1 -42.13 -59.77 -25.25
CA MET A 1 -40.72 -59.43 -24.94
C MET A 1 -39.94 -60.73 -24.95
N THR A 2 -39.11 -60.93 -25.96
CA THR A 2 -38.29 -62.14 -26.07
C THR A 2 -37.10 -62.03 -25.12
N ALA A 3 -36.54 -63.15 -24.68
CA ALA A 3 -35.38 -63.16 -23.78
C ALA A 3 -34.18 -62.33 -24.30
N SER A 4 -34.09 -62.18 -25.63
CA SER A 4 -33.08 -61.35 -26.29
C SER A 4 -33.28 -59.84 -26.07
N ASP A 5 -34.53 -59.37 -25.98
CA ASP A 5 -34.85 -57.95 -25.73
C ASP A 5 -34.48 -57.55 -24.30
N LEU A 6 -34.70 -58.46 -23.35
CA LEU A 6 -34.38 -58.23 -21.93
C LEU A 6 -32.86 -58.20 -21.71
N HIS A 7 -32.10 -59.05 -22.42
CA HIS A 7 -30.65 -59.04 -22.37
C HIS A 7 -30.06 -57.77 -22.99
N MET A 8 -30.61 -57.30 -24.12
CA MET A 8 -30.20 -56.05 -24.76
C MET A 8 -30.50 -54.82 -23.89
N LEU A 9 -31.63 -54.82 -23.18
CA LEU A 9 -31.99 -53.75 -22.24
C LEU A 9 -31.05 -53.73 -21.03
N MET A 10 -30.71 -54.91 -20.50
CA MET A 10 -29.79 -55.07 -19.38
C MET A 10 -28.36 -54.63 -19.76
N GLN A 11 -27.94 -54.92 -20.99
CA GLN A 11 -26.65 -54.47 -21.53
C GLN A 11 -26.60 -52.94 -21.68
N ARG A 12 -27.66 -52.34 -22.25
CA ARG A 12 -27.81 -50.86 -22.36
C ARG A 12 -27.84 -50.17 -20.99
N MET A 13 -28.48 -50.77 -19.99
CA MET A 13 -28.48 -50.25 -18.62
C MET A 13 -27.09 -50.31 -17.98
N SER A 14 -26.33 -51.38 -18.22
CA SER A 14 -24.97 -51.51 -17.69
C SER A 14 -24.00 -50.48 -18.28
N GLU A 15 -24.11 -50.23 -19.59
CA GLU A 15 -23.32 -49.21 -20.29
C GLU A 15 -23.67 -47.80 -19.82
N ALA A 16 -24.96 -47.50 -19.66
CA ALA A 16 -25.42 -46.21 -19.14
C ALA A 16 -24.93 -45.96 -17.69
N THR A 17 -24.92 -47.01 -16.86
CA THR A 17 -24.46 -46.91 -15.46
C THR A 17 -22.96 -46.71 -15.38
N GLN A 18 -22.19 -47.41 -16.23
CA GLN A 18 -20.73 -47.24 -16.29
C GLN A 18 -20.35 -45.84 -16.80
N ALA A 19 -21.01 -45.33 -17.84
CA ALA A 19 -20.78 -43.98 -18.35
C ALA A 19 -21.12 -42.89 -17.32
N ALA A 20 -22.22 -43.05 -16.58
CA ALA A 20 -22.58 -42.13 -15.50
C ALA A 20 -21.54 -42.13 -14.37
N SER A 21 -21.03 -43.30 -13.99
CA SER A 21 -20.00 -43.42 -12.95
C SER A 21 -18.66 -42.80 -13.37
N ALA A 22 -18.26 -42.95 -14.64
CA ALA A 22 -17.05 -42.34 -15.18
C ALA A 22 -17.16 -40.81 -15.24
N ALA A 23 -18.32 -40.28 -15.65
CA ALA A 23 -18.58 -38.85 -15.65
C ALA A 23 -18.56 -38.26 -14.23
N ALA A 24 -19.12 -38.97 -13.24
CA ALA A 24 -19.07 -38.55 -11.84
C ALA A 24 -17.63 -38.53 -11.28
N GLN A 25 -16.80 -39.53 -11.62
CA GLN A 25 -15.39 -39.57 -11.21
C GLN A 25 -14.54 -38.50 -11.92
N ALA A 26 -14.83 -38.20 -13.19
CA ALA A 26 -14.22 -37.09 -13.92
C ALA A 26 -14.59 -35.72 -13.32
N ALA A 27 -15.85 -35.54 -12.90
CA ALA A 27 -16.29 -34.33 -12.22
C ALA A 27 -15.66 -34.19 -10.82
N ALA A 28 -15.49 -35.29 -10.08
CA ALA A 28 -14.82 -35.30 -8.77
C ALA A 28 -13.33 -34.95 -8.88
N THR A 29 -12.64 -35.50 -9.89
CA THR A 29 -11.22 -35.20 -10.16
C THR A 29 -11.03 -33.76 -10.66
N ALA A 30 -11.94 -33.25 -11.50
CA ALA A 30 -11.98 -31.84 -11.90
C ALA A 30 -12.19 -30.92 -10.70
N SER A 31 -13.06 -31.28 -9.75
CA SER A 31 -13.32 -30.52 -8.53
C SER A 31 -12.10 -30.49 -7.59
N SER A 32 -11.34 -31.59 -7.49
CA SER A 32 -10.07 -31.59 -6.75
C SER A 32 -8.95 -30.77 -7.42
N SER A 33 -8.98 -30.62 -8.76
CA SER A 33 -8.06 -29.71 -9.47
C SER A 33 -8.49 -28.25 -9.39
N ALA A 34 -9.79 -27.98 -9.24
CA ALA A 34 -10.35 -26.65 -8.97
C ALA A 34 -10.11 -26.17 -7.52
N GLY A 35 -9.81 -27.09 -6.59
CA GLY A 35 -9.38 -26.76 -5.22
C GLY A 35 -7.94 -26.26 -5.11
N MET A 36 -7.14 -26.34 -6.18
CA MET A 36 -5.73 -25.90 -6.23
C MET A 36 -5.54 -24.54 -6.92
N VAL A 37 -6.63 -23.86 -7.32
CA VAL A 37 -6.64 -22.38 -7.36
C VAL A 37 -6.85 -21.88 -5.94
N GLY A 38 -5.93 -22.27 -5.04
CA GLY A 38 -5.64 -21.47 -3.87
C GLY A 38 -5.42 -20.06 -4.39
N ALA A 39 -6.21 -19.12 -3.86
CA ALA A 39 -6.21 -17.70 -4.18
C ALA A 39 -4.81 -17.28 -4.65
N ARG A 40 -4.58 -17.31 -5.97
CA ARG A 40 -3.42 -16.62 -6.51
C ARG A 40 -3.78 -15.17 -6.21
N PRO A 41 -3.08 -14.48 -5.28
CA PRO A 41 -3.29 -13.05 -5.17
C PRO A 41 -3.12 -12.55 -6.58
N PHE A 42 -4.14 -11.85 -7.09
CA PHE A 42 -4.22 -11.40 -8.48
C PHE A 42 -2.81 -10.97 -8.90
N GLY A 43 -2.17 -11.76 -9.78
CA GLY A 43 -0.73 -11.71 -9.92
C GLY A 43 -0.34 -10.27 -10.26
N LEU A 44 0.64 -9.73 -9.53
CA LEU A 44 1.16 -8.37 -9.68
C LEU A 44 1.24 -7.93 -11.16
N GLY A 45 1.60 -8.86 -12.04
CA GLY A 45 1.77 -8.65 -13.47
C GLY A 45 0.50 -8.36 -14.29
N ASP A 46 -0.72 -8.68 -13.81
CA ASP A 46 -1.94 -8.41 -14.59
C ASP A 46 -2.64 -7.11 -14.18
N LEU A 47 -2.64 -6.73 -12.90
CA LEU A 47 -3.13 -5.39 -12.49
C LEU A 47 -2.12 -4.29 -12.80
N SER A 48 -0.81 -4.57 -12.73
CA SER A 48 0.21 -3.56 -13.05
C SER A 48 0.15 -3.09 -14.51
N LYS A 49 -0.50 -3.84 -15.40
CA LYS A 49 -0.72 -3.46 -16.81
C LYS A 49 -1.94 -2.56 -17.02
N ILE A 50 -2.89 -2.62 -16.10
CA ILE A 50 -4.18 -1.91 -16.20
C ILE A 50 -4.14 -0.62 -15.37
N ILE A 51 -3.46 -0.67 -14.22
CA ILE A 51 -3.37 0.46 -13.31
C ILE A 51 -2.22 1.38 -13.76
N PRO A 52 -2.47 2.69 -13.96
CA PRO A 52 -1.42 3.62 -14.31
C PRO A 52 -0.37 3.65 -13.20
N LYS A 53 0.88 3.42 -13.57
CA LYS A 53 2.01 3.51 -12.66
C LYS A 53 2.15 4.97 -12.18
N PRO A 54 2.43 5.20 -10.88
CA PRO A 54 2.69 6.54 -10.36
C PRO A 54 3.83 7.22 -11.14
N GLU A 55 3.75 8.54 -11.23
CA GLU A 55 4.79 9.34 -11.88
C GLU A 55 6.13 9.23 -11.14
N SER A 56 7.23 9.44 -11.87
CA SER A 56 8.55 9.47 -11.25
C SER A 56 8.70 10.70 -10.35
N PHE A 57 9.18 10.50 -9.12
CA PHE A 57 9.45 11.59 -8.18
C PHE A 57 10.81 12.22 -8.48
N LYS A 58 10.80 13.41 -9.10
CA LYS A 58 11.98 14.15 -9.56
C LYS A 58 11.92 15.65 -9.17
N PRO A 59 11.89 15.98 -7.87
CA PRO A 59 11.93 17.38 -7.44
C PRO A 59 13.28 18.02 -7.79
N ALA A 60 13.26 19.26 -8.26
CA ALA A 60 14.47 20.02 -8.59
C ALA A 60 15.11 20.65 -7.35
N SER A 61 14.33 20.89 -6.30
CA SER A 61 14.79 21.51 -5.05
C SER A 61 14.23 20.83 -3.80
N ARG A 62 14.82 21.13 -2.64
CA ARG A 62 14.35 20.59 -1.35
C ARG A 62 12.98 21.13 -0.93
N GLU A 63 12.66 22.38 -1.29
CA GLU A 63 11.33 22.94 -1.03
C GLU A 63 10.26 22.24 -1.87
N GLU A 64 10.54 22.05 -3.16
CA GLU A 64 9.66 21.32 -4.07
C GLU A 64 9.49 19.85 -3.65
N GLU A 65 10.53 19.22 -3.10
CA GLU A 65 10.46 17.87 -2.53
C GLU A 65 9.39 17.80 -1.42
N TYR A 66 9.33 18.78 -0.51
CA TYR A 66 8.30 18.84 0.52
C TYR A 66 6.90 19.15 -0.03
N SER A 67 6.80 19.99 -1.05
CA SER A 67 5.51 20.37 -1.65
C SER A 67 4.88 19.23 -2.45
N LEU A 68 5.68 18.48 -3.22
CA LEU A 68 5.18 17.40 -4.09
C LEU A 68 4.98 16.08 -3.33
N TRP A 69 5.72 15.86 -2.23
CA TRP A 69 5.70 14.59 -1.51
C TRP A 69 4.30 14.15 -1.04
N PRO A 70 3.44 14.98 -0.43
CA PRO A 70 2.14 14.53 0.06
C PRO A 70 1.23 13.96 -1.04
N ALA A 71 1.16 14.64 -2.19
CA ALA A 71 0.36 14.18 -3.32
C ALA A 71 0.96 12.92 -3.97
N TRP A 72 2.29 12.90 -4.15
CA TRP A 72 2.98 11.78 -4.75
C TRP A 72 2.92 10.51 -3.88
N SER A 73 3.19 10.65 -2.58
CA SER A 73 3.15 9.54 -1.62
C SER A 73 1.76 8.94 -1.51
N TRP A 74 0.71 9.77 -1.48
CA TRP A 74 -0.67 9.30 -1.50
C TRP A 74 -0.99 8.49 -2.78
N SER A 75 -0.63 9.01 -3.96
CA SER A 75 -0.83 8.29 -5.24
C SER A 75 -0.11 6.94 -5.26
N MET A 76 1.10 6.90 -4.72
CA MET A 76 1.90 5.68 -4.60
C MET A 76 1.25 4.67 -3.63
N GLU A 77 0.77 5.13 -2.47
CA GLU A 77 0.04 4.27 -1.52
C GLU A 77 -1.22 3.68 -2.14
N GLN A 78 -1.99 4.47 -2.90
CA GLN A 78 -3.18 3.96 -3.61
C GLN A 78 -2.79 2.91 -4.65
N TYR A 79 -1.71 3.15 -5.42
CA TYR A 79 -1.21 2.18 -6.38
C TYR A 79 -0.84 0.84 -5.72
N LEU A 80 -0.11 0.88 -4.61
CA LEU A 80 0.26 -0.33 -3.87
C LEU A 80 -0.94 -1.05 -3.26
N ALA A 81 -1.90 -0.30 -2.72
CA ALA A 81 -3.14 -0.87 -2.17
C ALA A 81 -3.93 -1.65 -3.23
N CYS A 82 -3.90 -1.22 -4.49
CA CYS A 82 -4.52 -1.96 -5.59
C CYS A 82 -3.75 -3.21 -6.01
N LEU A 83 -2.44 -3.28 -5.75
CA LEU A 83 -1.61 -4.45 -6.07
C LEU A 83 -1.72 -5.54 -5.01
N ASP A 84 -1.67 -5.15 -3.73
CA ASP A 84 -1.93 -6.04 -2.60
C ASP A 84 -2.56 -5.22 -1.47
N PRO A 85 -3.78 -5.55 -1.01
CA PRO A 85 -4.45 -4.81 0.06
C PRO A 85 -3.67 -4.80 1.38
N GLU A 86 -2.75 -5.75 1.58
CA GLU A 86 -1.88 -5.79 2.75
C GLU A 86 -0.89 -4.62 2.82
N PHE A 87 -0.56 -3.99 1.68
CA PHE A 87 0.32 -2.81 1.67
C PHE A 87 -0.26 -1.67 2.51
N SER A 88 -1.58 -1.41 2.43
CA SER A 88 -2.21 -0.33 3.20
C SER A 88 -2.01 -0.52 4.71
N ARG A 89 -2.16 -1.76 5.19
CA ARG A 89 -1.99 -2.11 6.61
C ARG A 89 -0.53 -2.07 7.02
N GLU A 90 0.35 -2.67 6.23
CA GLU A 90 1.77 -2.78 6.54
C GLU A 90 2.49 -1.41 6.46
N LEU A 91 2.20 -0.58 5.46
CA LEU A 91 2.74 0.78 5.34
C LEU A 91 2.36 1.64 6.54
N LEU A 92 1.09 1.63 6.95
CA LEU A 92 0.64 2.38 8.13
C LEU A 92 1.32 1.88 9.41
N ARG A 93 1.47 0.56 9.56
CA ARG A 93 2.11 -0.05 10.73
C ARG A 93 3.57 0.37 10.84
N TYR A 94 4.35 0.21 9.77
CA TYR A 94 5.80 0.44 9.80
C TYR A 94 6.17 1.92 9.78
N THR A 95 5.37 2.78 9.15
CA THR A 95 5.61 4.24 9.14
C THR A 95 5.53 4.85 10.55
N LYS A 96 4.68 4.29 11.41
CA LYS A 96 4.51 4.74 12.81
C LYS A 96 5.59 4.26 13.76
N GLN A 97 6.44 3.33 13.36
CA GLN A 97 7.48 2.80 14.24
C GLN A 97 8.64 3.81 14.39
N SER A 98 9.04 4.06 15.64
CA SER A 98 10.20 4.90 15.94
C SER A 98 11.50 4.19 15.59
N GLU A 99 11.57 2.90 15.92
CA GLU A 99 12.74 2.06 15.70
C GLU A 99 12.91 1.63 14.24
N PRO A 100 14.15 1.34 13.81
CA PRO A 100 14.41 0.79 12.47
C PRO A 100 13.70 -0.53 12.25
N VAL A 101 13.03 -0.64 11.11
CA VAL A 101 12.29 -1.83 10.70
C VAL A 101 13.29 -2.85 10.16
N ARG A 102 13.40 -4.02 10.79
CA ARG A 102 14.30 -5.10 10.36
C ARG A 102 13.54 -6.16 9.59
N LEU A 103 14.14 -6.69 8.52
CA LEU A 103 13.52 -7.76 7.72
C LEU A 103 13.43 -9.08 8.49
N GLU A 104 14.35 -9.32 9.43
CA GLU A 104 14.45 -10.57 10.19
C GLU A 104 13.19 -10.86 11.02
N ASP A 105 12.56 -9.80 11.52
CA ASP A 105 11.37 -9.86 12.39
C ASP A 105 10.06 -10.10 11.61
N MET A 106 10.13 -10.19 10.28
CA MET A 106 8.97 -10.28 9.40
C MET A 106 8.69 -11.70 8.93
N SER A 107 7.41 -11.98 8.62
CA SER A 107 7.02 -13.18 7.87
C SER A 107 7.62 -13.18 6.46
N ASP A 108 7.78 -14.35 5.85
CA ASP A 108 8.37 -14.44 4.49
C ASP A 108 7.51 -13.75 3.42
N GLN A 109 6.18 -13.73 3.59
CA GLN A 109 5.27 -12.98 2.72
C GLN A 109 5.49 -11.47 2.87
N THR A 110 5.62 -10.97 4.09
CA THR A 110 5.92 -9.55 4.37
C THR A 110 7.31 -9.17 3.84
N LYS A 111 8.32 -10.05 3.95
CA LYS A 111 9.65 -9.83 3.34
C LYS A 111 9.57 -9.72 1.82
N ALA A 112 8.76 -10.56 1.18
CA ALA A 112 8.55 -10.50 -0.27
C ALA A 112 7.94 -9.15 -0.69
N ARG A 113 6.90 -8.69 0.02
CA ARG A 113 6.31 -7.35 -0.18
C ARG A 113 7.30 -6.21 0.09
N ALA A 114 8.12 -6.32 1.13
CA ALA A 114 9.15 -5.32 1.44
C ALA A 114 10.17 -5.17 0.30
N ARG A 115 10.61 -6.28 -0.30
CA ARG A 115 11.53 -6.25 -1.46
C ARG A 115 10.86 -5.70 -2.71
N LEU A 116 9.59 -6.04 -2.94
CA LEU A 116 8.80 -5.49 -4.04
C LEU A 116 8.69 -3.96 -3.90
N LEU A 117 8.32 -3.49 -2.72
CA LEU A 117 8.25 -2.07 -2.40
C LEU A 117 9.58 -1.36 -2.66
N TYR A 118 10.70 -1.96 -2.25
CA TYR A 118 12.04 -1.44 -2.54
C TYR A 118 12.29 -1.31 -4.06
N GLY A 119 11.93 -2.33 -4.84
CA GLY A 119 12.05 -2.30 -6.30
C GLY A 119 11.19 -1.20 -6.95
N VAL A 120 9.94 -1.04 -6.49
CA VAL A 120 9.04 0.03 -6.95
C VAL A 120 9.60 1.41 -6.62
N LEU A 121 10.03 1.62 -5.37
CA LEU A 121 10.67 2.86 -4.93
C LEU A 121 11.93 3.18 -5.75
N ASN A 122 12.77 2.17 -6.00
CA ASN A 122 13.97 2.36 -6.81
C ASN A 122 13.63 2.82 -8.24
N GLY A 123 12.55 2.30 -8.83
CA GLY A 123 12.10 2.68 -10.16
C GLY A 123 11.46 4.07 -10.24
N LEU A 124 10.90 4.58 -9.14
CA LEU A 124 10.16 5.84 -9.11
C LEU A 124 10.94 7.01 -8.53
N LEU A 125 11.85 6.78 -7.58
CA LEU A 125 12.65 7.81 -6.93
C LEU A 125 13.94 8.11 -7.70
N TYR A 126 14.32 9.38 -7.71
CA TYR A 126 15.56 9.89 -8.31
C TYR A 126 16.43 10.65 -7.30
N ASP A 127 17.67 10.94 -7.71
CA ASP A 127 18.63 11.76 -6.99
C ASP A 127 18.74 11.47 -5.49
N ARG A 128 18.21 12.38 -4.66
CA ARG A 128 18.29 12.32 -3.20
C ARG A 128 17.48 11.15 -2.64
N GLY A 129 16.23 10.97 -3.08
CA GLY A 129 15.39 9.86 -2.66
C GLY A 129 16.04 8.51 -2.95
N ARG A 130 16.69 8.38 -4.13
CA ARG A 130 17.41 7.16 -4.49
C ARG A 130 18.71 6.98 -3.70
N ARG A 131 19.40 8.06 -3.27
CA ARG A 131 20.56 7.98 -2.36
C ARG A 131 20.15 7.43 -0.99
N LEU A 132 19.03 7.92 -0.45
CA LEU A 132 18.47 7.42 0.82
C LEU A 132 18.11 5.94 0.70
N LEU A 133 17.45 5.55 -0.39
CA LEU A 133 17.11 4.15 -0.64
C LEU A 133 18.34 3.23 -0.61
N ARG A 134 19.45 3.64 -1.22
CA ARG A 134 20.71 2.86 -1.22
C ARG A 134 21.38 2.74 0.14
N SER A 135 21.09 3.62 1.10
CA SER A 135 21.61 3.50 2.46
C SER A 135 20.92 2.40 3.28
N VAL A 136 19.77 1.90 2.82
CA VAL A 136 19.00 0.87 3.53
C VAL A 136 19.51 -0.53 3.15
N VAL A 137 19.89 -1.30 4.17
CA VAL A 137 20.42 -2.66 3.99
C VAL A 137 19.31 -3.66 3.66
N GLY A 138 19.64 -4.68 2.86
CA GLY A 138 18.76 -5.83 2.62
C GLY A 138 17.59 -5.57 1.65
N GLN A 139 17.61 -4.45 0.93
CA GLN A 139 16.51 -4.04 0.04
C GLN A 139 15.16 -3.95 0.79
N ASN A 140 15.21 -3.41 2.01
CA ASN A 140 14.03 -3.28 2.84
C ASN A 140 13.19 -2.05 2.43
N GLY A 141 12.13 -2.28 1.67
CA GLY A 141 11.23 -1.22 1.23
C GLY A 141 10.46 -0.54 2.37
N TYR A 142 10.13 -1.26 3.45
CA TYR A 142 9.39 -0.68 4.57
C TYR A 142 10.24 0.30 5.38
N GLU A 143 11.49 -0.06 5.66
CA GLU A 143 12.42 0.87 6.31
C GLU A 143 12.70 2.08 5.41
N SER A 144 12.85 1.85 4.11
CA SER A 144 13.05 2.92 3.13
C SER A 144 11.88 3.90 3.10
N TRP A 145 10.65 3.38 3.07
CA TRP A 145 9.43 4.18 3.13
C TRP A 145 9.33 4.98 4.42
N ARG A 146 9.58 4.34 5.57
CA ARG A 146 9.57 5.01 6.88
C ARG A 146 10.56 6.17 6.95
N LEU A 147 11.79 5.96 6.46
CA LEU A 147 12.82 6.99 6.44
C LEU A 147 12.45 8.14 5.50
N LEU A 148 11.91 7.86 4.32
CA LEU A 148 11.43 8.88 3.38
C LEU A 148 10.28 9.69 3.97
N SER A 149 9.26 9.03 4.53
CA SER A 149 8.14 9.68 5.18
C SER A 149 8.60 10.56 6.35
N ARG A 150 9.58 10.11 7.14
CA ARG A 150 10.15 10.92 8.22
C ARG A 150 10.93 12.13 7.70
N ASP A 151 11.68 11.98 6.60
CA ASP A 151 12.49 13.05 6.01
C ASP A 151 11.63 14.09 5.28
N LEU A 152 10.55 13.67 4.62
CA LEU A 152 9.75 14.48 3.69
C LEU A 152 8.37 14.85 4.20
N MET A 153 7.90 14.22 5.28
CA MET A 153 6.66 14.57 5.96
C MET A 153 6.97 14.98 7.40
N PRO A 154 7.54 16.17 7.63
CA PRO A 154 7.66 16.72 8.97
C PRO A 154 6.26 17.15 9.44
N GLN A 155 5.48 16.21 9.99
CA GLN A 155 4.13 16.45 10.50
C GLN A 155 4.09 17.58 11.55
N SER A 156 5.19 17.83 12.26
CA SER A 156 5.29 18.90 13.25
C SER A 156 6.17 20.07 12.79
N ARG A 157 7.33 19.85 12.16
CA ARG A 157 8.31 20.94 11.96
C ARG A 157 7.84 22.04 11.00
N ASN A 158 7.16 21.72 9.90
CA ASN A 158 6.65 22.75 8.99
C ASN A 158 5.46 23.52 9.60
N ARG A 159 4.61 22.82 10.37
CA ARG A 159 3.52 23.45 11.12
C ARG A 159 4.07 24.38 12.21
N VAL A 160 5.02 23.91 13.00
CA VAL A 160 5.69 24.68 14.06
C VAL A 160 6.45 25.87 13.47
N LEU A 161 7.13 25.72 12.33
CA LEU A 161 7.79 26.85 11.65
C LEU A 161 6.79 27.84 11.06
N ALA A 162 5.66 27.39 10.54
CA ALA A 162 4.59 28.26 10.07
C ALA A 162 3.96 29.04 11.24
N LEU A 163 3.63 28.36 12.34
CA LEU A 163 3.14 28.97 13.58
C LEU A 163 4.15 29.97 14.15
N LEU A 164 5.43 29.62 14.19
CA LEU A 164 6.50 30.52 14.63
C LEU A 164 6.59 31.76 13.75
N ARG A 165 6.48 31.61 12.42
CA ARG A 165 6.44 32.75 11.50
C ARG A 165 5.23 33.64 11.76
N THR A 166 4.05 33.05 11.94
CA THR A 166 2.82 33.77 12.27
C THR A 166 2.96 34.55 13.58
N ILE A 167 3.50 33.93 14.64
CA ILE A 167 3.77 34.59 15.92
C ILE A 167 4.82 35.70 15.76
N SER A 168 5.89 35.47 15.01
CA SER A 168 6.97 36.45 14.83
C SER A 168 6.54 37.68 14.02
N ALA A 169 5.57 37.53 13.12
CA ALA A 169 5.03 38.59 12.27
C ALA A 169 3.63 39.02 12.72
N TRP A 170 3.30 38.85 14.00
CA TRP A 170 1.96 39.16 14.50
C TRP A 170 1.63 40.64 14.31
N PRO A 171 0.46 40.98 13.73
CA PRO A 171 0.10 42.37 13.49
C PRO A 171 -0.16 43.13 14.80
N ALA A 172 0.06 44.45 14.78
CA ALA A 172 -0.34 45.31 15.89
C ALA A 172 -1.86 45.23 16.13
N PHE A 173 -2.26 45.34 17.40
CA PHE A 173 -3.68 45.29 17.77
C PHE A 173 -4.46 46.46 17.18
N ASP A 174 -5.60 46.14 16.57
CA ASP A 174 -6.51 47.12 15.97
C ASP A 174 -7.47 47.63 17.04
N ALA A 175 -7.40 48.93 17.33
CA ALA A 175 -8.27 49.61 18.30
C ALA A 175 -9.76 49.60 17.91
N LYS A 176 -10.09 49.25 16.65
CA LYS A 176 -11.49 49.12 16.18
C LYS A 176 -12.13 47.78 16.52
N GLN A 177 -11.36 46.76 16.91
CA GLN A 177 -11.93 45.48 17.35
C GLN A 177 -11.74 45.30 18.87
N GLY A 178 -12.52 44.40 19.46
CA GLY A 178 -12.41 44.08 20.87
C GLY A 178 -11.03 43.49 21.21
N LEU A 179 -10.32 44.14 22.14
CA LEU A 179 -8.99 43.70 22.60
C LEU A 179 -9.00 42.24 23.09
N SER A 180 -10.06 41.83 23.79
CA SER A 180 -10.22 40.46 24.29
C SER A 180 -10.23 39.42 23.18
N GLN A 181 -10.88 39.71 22.04
CA GLN A 181 -10.93 38.79 20.90
C GLN A 181 -9.58 38.67 20.23
N GLN A 182 -8.80 39.76 20.16
CA GLN A 182 -7.46 39.72 19.59
C GLN A 182 -6.48 38.98 20.51
N LEU A 183 -6.62 39.13 21.83
CA LEU A 183 -5.81 38.43 22.82
C LEU A 183 -6.03 36.91 22.77
N VAL A 184 -7.30 36.47 22.75
CA VAL A 184 -7.62 35.02 22.66
C VAL A 184 -7.04 34.38 21.40
N ARG A 185 -7.04 35.10 20.26
CA ARG A 185 -6.44 34.61 19.02
C ARG A 185 -4.92 34.48 19.11
N LEU A 186 -4.27 35.41 19.82
CA LEU A 186 -2.83 35.34 20.09
C LEU A 186 -2.53 34.16 21.03
N GLU A 187 -3.26 34.02 22.14
CA GLU A 187 -3.12 32.91 23.09
C GLU A 187 -3.29 31.56 22.41
N THR A 188 -4.32 31.39 21.59
CA THR A 188 -4.56 30.16 20.82
C THR A 188 -3.38 29.83 19.89
N ALA A 189 -2.78 30.85 19.25
CA ALA A 189 -1.63 30.64 18.37
C ALA A 189 -0.37 30.22 19.14
N PHE A 190 -0.16 30.75 20.35
CA PHE A 190 0.93 30.31 21.24
C PHE A 190 0.69 28.89 21.79
N GLU A 191 -0.54 28.59 22.23
CA GLU A 191 -0.90 27.23 22.69
C GLU A 191 -0.73 26.18 21.57
N GLU A 192 -1.07 26.53 20.33
CA GLU A 192 -0.85 25.66 19.18
C GLU A 192 0.64 25.47 18.84
N TYR A 193 1.49 26.44 19.14
CA TYR A 193 2.94 26.34 18.96
C TYR A 193 3.60 25.45 20.03
N GLU A 194 3.07 25.44 21.26
CA GLU A 194 3.61 24.68 22.39
C GLU A 194 3.21 23.18 22.39
N ARG A 195 2.28 22.76 21.53
CA ARG A 195 1.86 21.36 21.34
C ARG A 195 2.70 20.60 20.30
#